data_AF-A0A1M7A6B7-F1
#
_entry.id   AF-A0A1M7A6B7-F1
#
_cell.length_a   1.000
_cell.length_b   1.000
_cell.length_c   1.000
_cell.angle_alpha   90.00
_cell.angle_beta   90.00
_cell.angle_gamma   90.00
#
_symmetry.space_group_name_H-M   'P 1'
#
loop_
_entity.id
_entity.type
_entity.pdbx_description
1 polymer ?
#
loop_
_entity_poly.entity_id
_entity_poly.type
_entity_poly.pdbx_seq_one_letter_code
_entity_poly.pdbx_strand_id
1 'polypeptide(L)' 'MFRPVRTLVLMAVIFLVGLFYERHQHQERCAAAGGTVQDGLCRGETE' A
#
# COMPACT_ATOMS: atom_id res chain seq x y z
N MET A 1 6.01 27.61 -19.20
CA MET A 1 6.56 27.72 -17.82
C MET A 1 5.83 26.74 -16.89
N PHE A 2 6.01 25.41 -17.06
CA PHE A 2 5.29 24.38 -16.28
C PHE A 2 6.19 23.21 -15.81
N ARG A 3 7.51 23.43 -15.76
CA ARG A 3 8.47 22.43 -15.26
C ARG A 3 8.25 21.99 -13.80
N PRO A 4 7.86 22.87 -12.84
CA PRO A 4 7.73 22.46 -11.44
C PRO A 4 6.46 21.62 -11.18
N VAL A 5 5.41 21.80 -11.98
CA VAL A 5 4.18 21.00 -11.86
C VAL A 5 4.48 19.53 -12.16
N ARG A 6 5.30 19.26 -13.19
CA ARG A 6 5.69 17.90 -13.56
C ARG A 6 6.46 17.18 -12.45
N THR A 7 7.34 17.89 -11.74
CA THR A 7 8.10 17.28 -10.63
C THR A 7 7.22 16.99 -9.42
N LEU A 8 6.24 17.84 -9.13
CA LEU A 8 5.27 17.60 -8.06
C LEU A 8 4.35 16.40 -8.38
N VAL A 9 3.91 16.27 -9.64
CA VAL A 9 3.11 15.12 -10.07
C VAL A 9 3.92 13.82 -9.95
N LEU A 10 5.19 13.81 -10.37
CA LEU A 10 6.04 12.63 -10.23
C LEU A 10 6.26 12.23 -8.76
N MET A 11 6.49 13.20 -7.87
CA MET A 11 6.56 12.97 -6.43
C MET A 11 5.28 12.35 -5.87
N ALA A 12 4.12 12.90 -6.24
CA ALA A 12 2.83 12.39 -5.81
C ALA A 12 2.57 10.96 -6.30
N VAL A 13 2.93 10.66 -7.56
CA VAL A 13 2.79 9.32 -8.13
C VAL A 13 3.68 8.31 -7.38
N ILE A 14 4.94 8.63 -7.14
CA ILE A 14 5.87 7.74 -6.40
C ILE A 14 5.35 7.50 -4.98
N PHE A 15 4.84 8.54 -4.32
CA PHE A 15 4.26 8.42 -2.99
C PHE A 15 3.03 7.48 -2.96
N LEU A 16 2.11 7.63 -3.93
CA LEU A 16 0.95 6.76 -4.06
C LEU A 16 1.35 5.31 -4.36
N VAL A 17 2.32 5.10 -5.25
CA VAL A 17 2.84 3.75 -5.56
C VAL A 17 3.43 3.11 -4.30
N GLY A 18 4.21 3.85 -3.51
CA GLY A 18 4.73 3.38 -2.23
C GLY A 18 3.63 3.00 -1.23
N LEU A 19 2.62 3.86 -1.07
CA LEU A 19 1.48 3.62 -0.18
C LEU A 19 0.67 2.38 -0.59
N PHE A 20 0.41 2.21 -1.89
CA PHE A 20 -0.25 1.02 -2.42
C PHE A 20 0.60 -0.23 -2.22
N TYR A 21 1.90 -0.16 -2.50
CA TYR A 21 2.81 -1.27 -2.32
C TYR A 21 2.88 -1.72 -0.85
N GLU A 22 2.94 -0.78 0.08
CA GLU A 22 2.95 -1.07 1.52
C GLU A 22 1.62 -1.71 1.95
N ARG A 23 0.48 -1.17 1.50
CA ARG A 23 -0.84 -1.75 1.76
C ARG A 23 -0.97 -3.17 1.20
N HIS A 24 -0.45 -3.41 0.00
CA HIS A 24 -0.44 -4.74 -0.62
C HIS A 24 0.47 -5.71 0.12
N GLN A 25 1.67 -5.30 0.54
CA GLN A 25 2.56 -6.13 1.37
C GLN A 25 1.91 -6.52 2.71
N HIS A 26 1.21 -5.59 3.36
CA HIS A 26 0.47 -5.92 4.58
C HIS A 26 -0.68 -6.90 4.31
N GLN A 27 -1.39 -6.75 3.19
CA GLN A 27 -2.42 -7.70 2.77
C GLN A 27 -1.88 -9.08 2.44
N GLU A 28 -0.78 -9.15 1.69
CA GLU A 28 -0.14 -10.41 1.30
C GLU A 28 0.45 -11.15 2.50
N ARG A 29 1.04 -10.46 3.48
CA ARG A 29 1.51 -11.11 4.72
C ARG A 29 0.36 -11.70 5.52
N CYS A 30 -0.75 -10.99 5.63
CA CYS A 30 -1.95 -11.50 6.29
C CYS A 30 -2.60 -12.67 5.55
N ALA A 31 -2.66 -12.59 4.21
CA ALA A 31 -3.17 -13.67 3.36
C ALA A 31 -2.26 -14.92 3.40
N ALA A 32 -0.95 -14.73 3.43
CA ALA A 32 0.03 -15.82 3.57
C ALA A 32 -0.06 -16.51 4.94
N ALA A 33 -0.42 -15.78 6.00
CA ALA A 33 -0.71 -16.33 7.33
C ALA A 33 -2.10 -17.00 7.43
N GLY A 34 -2.83 -17.13 6.31
CA GLY A 34 -4.16 -17.75 6.27
C GLY A 34 -5.30 -16.82 6.73
N GLY A 35 -4.99 -15.56 7.06
CA GLY A 35 -5.95 -14.55 7.47
C GLY A 35 -6.41 -13.63 6.33
N THR A 36 -7.39 -12.78 6.61
CA THR A 36 -7.86 -11.73 5.70
C THR A 36 -7.68 -10.37 6.36
N VAL A 37 -7.27 -9.35 5.59
CA VAL A 37 -7.18 -7.99 6.13
C VAL A 37 -8.57 -7.35 6.11
N GLN A 38 -9.16 -7.18 7.30
CA GLN A 38 -10.37 -6.39 7.52
C GLN A 38 -10.03 -5.22 8.44
N ASP A 39 -10.46 -4.01 8.07
CA ASP A 39 -10.24 -2.77 8.85
C ASP A 39 -8.77 -2.45 9.17
N GLY A 40 -7.84 -2.86 8.31
CA GLY A 40 -6.39 -2.63 8.52
C GLY A 40 -5.75 -3.58 9.52
N LEU A 41 -6.48 -4.58 10.00
CA LEU A 41 -5.99 -5.63 10.88
C LEU A 41 -6.04 -7.00 10.18
N CYS A 42 -5.00 -7.80 10.40
CA CYS A 42 -4.96 -9.23 10.09
C CYS A 42 -6.04 -9.95 10.91
N ARG A 43 -7.05 -10.53 10.29
CA ARG A 43 -8.14 -11.25 10.99
C ARG A 43 -8.29 -12.65 10.41
N GLY A 44 -8.24 -13.67 11.26
CA GLY A 44 -8.26 -15.08 10.84
C GLY A 44 -6.89 -15.72 10.68
N GLU A 45 -5.83 -15.14 11.24
CA GLU A 45 -4.61 -15.90 11.52
C GLU A 45 -5.01 -17.05 12.45
N THR A 46 -4.86 -18.28 11.95
CA THR A 46 -5.12 -19.50 12.70
C THR A 46 -4.13 -19.59 13.85
N GLU A 47 -4.65 -19.68 15.09
CA GLU A 47 -3.90 -20.07 16.29
C GLU A 47 -2.99 -21.29 16.08
#